data_AF-A0A495VIU1-F1
#
_entry.id   AF-A0A495VIU1-F1
#
_cell.length_a   1.000
_cell.length_b   1.000
_cell.length_c   1.000
_cell.angle_alpha   90.00
_cell.angle_beta   90.00
_cell.angle_gamma   90.00
#
_symmetry.space_group_name_H-M   'P 1'
#
loop_
_entity.id
_entity.type
_entity.pdbx_description
1 polymer ?
#
loop_
_entity_poly.entity_id
_entity_poly.type
_entity_poly.pdbx_seq_one_letter_code
_entity_poly.pdbx_strand_id
1 'polypeptide(L)'
;MGKFDYKNICVQIKVRENLTDQRFVEFMKTWNFTRLEFANFFDSIKGTICNEQAKRIVEFFVTYKNEAILPDKYNLAEPIKIAFDKNDISIPVAWLSFPGGGIYLKQKYKFEAYIENEYWGLVWSDGKIVKPVRVLPEYMGVITFWFSKQRKIDMEFLKRLLKDFCEYLNTDYGVIFDQETHEVLFDLFERK
;
A
#
# COMPACT_ATOMS: atom_id res chain seq x y z
N MET A 1 -17.52 2.81 -8.20
CA MET A 1 -16.43 2.29 -9.05
C MET A 1 -15.95 3.40 -9.97
N GLY A 2 -14.86 4.07 -9.62
CA GLY A 2 -14.20 5.02 -10.52
C GLY A 2 -13.58 4.27 -11.70
N LYS A 3 -13.64 4.86 -12.89
CA LYS A 3 -13.10 4.31 -14.14
C LYS A 3 -11.58 4.08 -14.03
N PHE A 4 -11.16 2.93 -13.56
CA PHE A 4 -9.92 2.34 -14.06
C PHE A 4 -10.24 1.90 -15.49
N ASP A 5 -10.05 2.81 -16.46
CA ASP A 5 -9.84 2.37 -17.83
C ASP A 5 -8.75 1.30 -17.74
N TYR A 6 -9.05 0.05 -18.10
CA TYR A 6 -8.14 -1.10 -18.06
C TYR A 6 -6.85 -0.90 -18.90
N LYS A 7 -6.64 0.31 -19.45
CA LYS A 7 -5.54 0.72 -20.31
C LYS A 7 -4.40 1.34 -19.49
N ASN A 8 -3.85 0.59 -18.54
CA ASN A 8 -2.65 0.99 -17.81
C ASN A 8 -1.52 -0.02 -17.99
N ILE A 9 -0.29 0.47 -17.85
CA ILE A 9 0.87 -0.36 -17.51
C ILE A 9 1.06 -0.25 -16.00
N CYS A 10 1.12 -1.40 -15.34
CA CYS A 10 1.23 -1.49 -13.90
C CYS A 10 2.65 -1.83 -13.48
N VAL A 11 3.14 -1.19 -12.42
CA VAL A 11 4.33 -1.62 -11.69
C VAL A 11 3.86 -2.17 -10.36
N GLN A 12 4.13 -3.45 -10.08
CA GLN A 12 3.76 -4.08 -8.83
C GLN A 12 4.98 -4.59 -8.08
N ILE A 13 5.04 -4.26 -6.80
CA ILE A 13 6.05 -4.69 -5.84
C ILE A 13 5.31 -5.33 -4.68
N LYS A 14 5.79 -6.47 -4.20
CA LYS A 14 5.23 -7.08 -2.98
C LYS A 14 6.27 -7.07 -1.87
N VAL A 15 5.85 -7.05 -0.63
CA VAL A 15 6.68 -6.95 0.58
C VAL A 15 6.28 -8.07 1.52
N ARG A 16 7.24 -8.82 2.06
CA ARG A 16 6.96 -9.98 2.92
C ARG A 16 6.61 -9.55 4.34
N GLU A 17 7.26 -8.49 4.81
CA GLU A 17 7.13 -7.97 6.16
C GLU A 17 5.73 -7.43 6.42
N ASN A 18 5.21 -7.71 7.62
CA ASN A 18 3.93 -7.19 8.07
C ASN A 18 3.98 -5.66 8.19
N LEU A 19 3.04 -4.99 7.52
CA LEU A 19 2.92 -3.54 7.54
C LEU A 19 2.10 -3.03 8.73
N THR A 20 1.40 -3.89 9.47
CA THR A 20 0.59 -3.50 10.62
C THR A 20 1.44 -3.11 11.82
N ASP A 21 1.02 -2.08 12.56
CA ASP A 21 1.63 -1.71 13.85
C ASP A 21 1.54 -2.90 14.83
N GLN A 22 2.67 -3.26 15.45
CA GLN A 22 2.77 -4.45 16.31
C GLN A 22 1.75 -4.44 17.46
N ARG A 23 1.34 -3.26 17.94
CA ARG A 23 0.33 -3.16 19.01
C ARG A 23 -1.03 -3.70 18.56
N PHE A 24 -1.43 -3.50 17.30
CA PHE A 24 -2.63 -4.15 16.77
C PHE A 24 -2.44 -5.66 16.67
N VAL A 25 -1.27 -6.12 16.20
CA VAL A 25 -0.96 -7.55 16.07
C VAL A 25 -1.12 -8.26 17.41
N GLU A 26 -0.57 -7.67 18.49
CA GLU A 26 -0.70 -8.22 19.84
C GLU A 26 -2.13 -8.14 20.38
N PHE A 27 -2.81 -7.00 20.21
CA PHE A 27 -4.20 -6.83 20.66
C PHE A 27 -5.14 -7.86 19.99
N MET A 28 -4.92 -8.12 18.70
CA MET A 28 -5.81 -8.97 17.90
C MET A 28 -5.51 -10.46 18.01
N LYS A 29 -4.47 -10.88 18.75
CA LYS A 29 -4.00 -12.27 18.80
C LYS A 29 -5.08 -13.28 19.19
N THR A 30 -6.01 -12.90 20.07
CA THR A 30 -7.08 -13.78 20.56
C THR A 30 -8.37 -13.70 19.74
N TRP A 31 -8.58 -12.63 18.97
CA TRP A 31 -9.85 -12.35 18.29
C TRP A 31 -11.09 -12.45 19.20
N ASN A 32 -10.93 -12.14 20.48
CA ASN A 32 -12.00 -12.19 21.48
C ASN A 32 -12.03 -10.87 22.25
N PHE A 33 -12.55 -9.82 21.61
CA PHE A 33 -12.70 -8.49 22.18
C PHE A 33 -13.98 -7.84 21.67
N THR A 34 -14.53 -6.94 22.48
CA THR A 34 -15.71 -6.14 22.20
C THR A 34 -15.36 -4.87 21.43
N ARG A 35 -16.38 -4.23 20.85
CA ARG A 35 -16.21 -2.91 20.19
C ARG A 35 -15.66 -1.86 21.14
N LEU A 36 -16.08 -1.90 22.41
CA LEU A 36 -15.64 -0.96 23.44
C LEU A 36 -14.17 -1.18 23.79
N GLU A 37 -13.75 -2.43 23.98
CA GLU A 37 -12.33 -2.74 24.22
C GLU A 37 -11.45 -2.31 23.05
N PHE A 38 -11.89 -2.55 21.81
CA PHE A 38 -11.19 -2.07 20.63
C PHE A 38 -11.13 -0.54 20.56
N ALA A 39 -12.23 0.16 20.84
CA ALA A 39 -12.27 1.62 20.83
C ALA A 39 -11.30 2.22 21.86
N ASN A 40 -11.32 1.70 23.10
CA ASN A 40 -10.41 2.14 24.17
C ASN A 40 -8.94 1.89 23.80
N PHE A 41 -8.64 0.71 23.24
CA PHE A 41 -7.31 0.40 22.75
C PHE A 41 -6.88 1.34 21.62
N PHE A 42 -7.74 1.54 20.62
CA PHE A 42 -7.45 2.43 19.50
C PHE A 42 -7.20 3.87 19.95
N ASP A 43 -8.03 4.40 20.84
CA ASP A 43 -7.84 5.73 21.42
C ASP A 43 -6.52 5.86 22.19
N SER A 44 -6.08 4.78 22.87
CA SER A 44 -4.81 4.78 23.62
C SER A 44 -3.55 4.88 22.74
N ILE A 45 -3.63 4.48 21.46
CA ILE A 45 -2.50 4.52 20.53
C ILE A 45 -2.68 5.55 19.40
N LYS A 46 -3.84 6.22 19.36
CA LYS A 46 -4.21 7.20 18.34
C LYS A 46 -3.13 8.28 18.21
N GLY A 47 -2.77 8.61 16.97
CA GLY A 47 -1.73 9.59 16.67
C GLY A 47 -0.29 9.06 16.77
N THR A 48 -0.09 7.83 17.25
CA THR A 48 1.24 7.18 17.32
C THR A 48 1.33 5.90 16.51
N ILE A 49 0.28 5.54 15.78
CA ILE A 49 0.21 4.32 14.95
C ILE A 49 1.30 4.38 13.89
N CYS A 50 2.19 3.40 13.87
CA CYS A 50 3.34 3.36 12.97
C CYS A 50 3.88 1.94 12.81
N ASN A 51 4.43 1.66 11.63
CA ASN A 51 5.22 0.49 11.33
C ASN A 51 6.43 0.93 10.48
N GLU A 52 7.62 0.43 10.80
CA GLU A 52 8.86 0.88 10.14
C GLU A 52 8.87 0.56 8.64
N GLN A 53 8.37 -0.62 8.25
CA GLN A 53 8.30 -0.98 6.84
C GLN A 53 7.25 -0.15 6.10
N ALA A 54 6.07 0.09 6.71
CA ALA A 54 5.06 0.99 6.16
C ALA A 54 5.62 2.41 5.96
N LYS A 55 6.39 2.90 6.94
CA LYS A 55 7.07 4.19 6.87
C LYS A 55 8.07 4.23 5.73
N ARG A 56 8.95 3.23 5.60
CA ARG A 56 9.92 3.14 4.49
C ARG A 56 9.24 3.18 3.13
N ILE A 57 8.12 2.47 2.96
CA ILE A 57 7.35 2.50 1.70
C ILE A 57 6.92 3.95 1.38
N VAL A 58 6.33 4.67 2.33
CA VAL A 58 5.88 6.06 2.11
C VAL A 58 7.06 7.01 1.91
N GLU A 59 8.14 6.86 2.65
CA GLU A 59 9.37 7.65 2.51
C GLU A 59 10.00 7.52 1.12
N PHE A 60 9.92 6.33 0.51
CA PHE A 60 10.43 6.13 -0.84
C PHE A 60 9.72 7.05 -1.85
N PHE A 61 8.40 7.23 -1.74
CA PHE A 61 7.65 8.15 -2.62
C PHE A 61 8.13 9.60 -2.49
N VAL A 62 8.52 10.02 -1.28
CA VAL A 62 8.99 11.37 -0.99
C VAL A 62 10.41 11.60 -1.47
N THR A 63 11.28 10.61 -1.27
CA THR A 63 12.74 10.77 -1.44
C THR A 63 13.26 10.34 -2.81
N TYR A 64 12.46 9.63 -3.60
CA TYR A 64 12.91 9.07 -4.88
C TYR A 64 13.23 10.15 -5.93
N LYS A 65 14.53 10.25 -6.27
CA LYS A 65 15.12 10.97 -7.41
C LYS A 65 14.46 12.33 -7.72
N ASN A 66 14.68 13.31 -6.84
CA ASN A 66 14.12 14.66 -6.96
C ASN A 66 12.60 14.67 -7.07
N GLU A 67 11.92 13.92 -6.19
CA GLU A 67 10.45 13.92 -6.11
C GLU A 67 9.78 13.43 -7.41
N ALA A 68 10.47 12.58 -8.19
CA ALA A 68 10.00 12.12 -9.49
C ALA A 68 8.63 11.42 -9.42
N ILE A 69 8.35 10.76 -8.29
CA ILE A 69 7.09 10.10 -7.96
C ILE A 69 6.38 10.71 -6.74
N LEU A 70 6.71 11.95 -6.35
CA LEU A 70 6.06 12.58 -5.20
C LEU A 70 4.54 12.72 -5.46
N PRO A 71 3.67 12.17 -4.60
CA PRO A 71 2.23 12.32 -4.75
C PRO A 71 1.81 13.77 -4.56
N ASP A 72 0.83 14.23 -5.36
CA ASP A 72 0.12 15.48 -5.10
C ASP A 72 -0.98 15.27 -4.05
N LYS A 73 -1.58 14.07 -4.05
CA LYS A 73 -2.74 13.74 -3.22
C LYS A 73 -2.70 12.31 -2.70
N TYR A 74 -3.39 12.09 -1.61
CA TYR A 74 -3.66 10.77 -1.05
C TYR A 74 -5.09 10.64 -0.49
N ASN A 75 -5.53 9.41 -0.22
CA ASN A 75 -6.76 9.12 0.51
C ASN A 75 -6.84 7.63 0.92
N LEU A 76 -7.77 7.27 1.82
CA LEU A 76 -8.12 5.85 2.10
C LEU A 76 -8.95 5.22 0.99
N ALA A 77 -9.70 6.05 0.26
CA ALA A 77 -10.63 5.61 -0.77
C ALA A 77 -10.76 6.64 -1.90
N GLU A 78 -11.24 6.18 -3.04
CA GLU A 78 -11.66 7.03 -4.14
C GLU A 78 -12.85 7.93 -3.73
N PRO A 79 -12.87 9.21 -4.14
CA PRO A 79 -11.86 9.92 -4.93
C PRO A 79 -10.66 10.40 -4.10
N ILE A 80 -9.45 10.33 -4.69
CA ILE A 80 -8.19 10.79 -4.06
C ILE A 80 -8.15 12.32 -3.98
N LYS A 81 -8.34 12.88 -2.77
CA LYS A 81 -8.64 14.32 -2.60
C LYS A 81 -7.71 15.08 -1.64
N ILE A 82 -7.13 14.42 -0.65
CA ILE A 82 -6.36 15.09 0.41
C ILE A 82 -5.00 15.48 -0.16
N ALA A 83 -4.56 16.72 0.05
CA ALA A 83 -3.24 17.17 -0.39
C ALA A 83 -2.15 16.40 0.37
N PHE A 84 -1.13 15.94 -0.34
CA PHE A 84 -0.01 15.23 0.27
C PHE A 84 1.04 16.25 0.75
N ASP A 85 1.41 16.20 2.02
CA ASP A 85 2.51 16.98 2.58
C ASP A 85 3.76 16.10 2.68
N LYS A 86 4.80 16.45 1.94
CA LYS A 86 6.07 15.70 1.94
C LYS A 86 6.84 15.82 3.25
N ASN A 87 6.55 16.83 4.07
CA ASN A 87 7.22 17.04 5.36
C ASN A 87 6.51 16.33 6.51
N ASP A 88 5.26 15.88 6.31
CA ASP A 88 4.49 15.13 7.30
C ASP A 88 3.80 13.92 6.66
N ILE A 89 4.47 12.78 6.77
CA ILE A 89 3.96 11.49 6.29
C ILE A 89 3.22 10.69 7.38
N SER A 90 2.99 11.27 8.57
CA SER A 90 2.46 10.54 9.72
C SER A 90 1.09 9.91 9.45
N ILE A 91 0.17 10.64 8.81
CA ILE A 91 -1.18 10.14 8.50
C ILE A 91 -1.15 9.01 7.45
N PRO A 92 -0.49 9.16 6.28
CA PRO A 92 -0.33 8.05 5.34
C PRO A 92 0.27 6.80 5.98
N VAL A 93 1.30 6.95 6.81
CA VAL A 93 1.94 5.84 7.51
C VAL A 93 0.98 5.18 8.50
N ALA A 94 0.26 5.97 9.31
CA ALA A 94 -0.71 5.45 10.27
C ALA A 94 -1.83 4.67 9.58
N TRP A 95 -2.33 5.16 8.44
CA TRP A 95 -3.37 4.50 7.65
C TRP A 95 -2.90 3.18 7.04
N LEU A 96 -1.67 3.16 6.50
CA LEU A 96 -1.07 1.93 5.99
C LEU A 96 -0.77 0.92 7.11
N SER A 97 -0.40 1.43 8.30
CA SER A 97 -0.08 0.61 9.46
C SER A 97 -1.30 0.06 10.21
N PHE A 98 -2.51 0.43 9.77
CA PHE A 98 -3.76 -0.10 10.32
C PHE A 98 -4.03 -1.54 9.80
N PRO A 99 -4.65 -2.44 10.59
CA PRO A 99 -5.02 -3.79 10.14
C PRO A 99 -5.96 -3.76 8.93
N GLY A 100 -5.58 -4.42 7.83
CA GLY A 100 -6.33 -4.33 6.56
C GLY A 100 -6.35 -2.91 5.98
N GLY A 101 -5.40 -2.08 6.39
CA GLY A 101 -5.26 -0.70 5.94
C GLY A 101 -4.72 -0.61 4.52
N GLY A 102 -4.69 0.61 4.02
CA GLY A 102 -4.10 0.90 2.72
C GLY A 102 -4.25 2.37 2.39
N ILE A 103 -3.47 2.81 1.41
CA ILE A 103 -3.46 4.21 0.99
C ILE A 103 -3.41 4.31 -0.52
N TYR A 104 -4.31 5.12 -1.07
CA TYR A 104 -4.23 5.59 -2.44
C TYR A 104 -3.35 6.84 -2.50
N LEU A 105 -2.45 6.87 -3.47
CA LEU A 105 -1.57 7.98 -3.78
C LEU A 105 -1.78 8.39 -5.23
N LYS A 106 -1.68 9.68 -5.53
CA LYS A 106 -1.86 10.20 -6.89
C LYS A 106 -0.87 11.30 -7.18
N GLN A 107 -0.17 11.17 -8.29
CA GLN A 107 0.53 12.27 -8.93
C GLN A 107 -0.22 12.62 -10.21
N LYS A 108 -0.81 13.82 -10.23
CA LYS A 108 -1.61 14.36 -11.32
C LYS A 108 -0.84 14.21 -12.62
N TYR A 109 -1.52 13.70 -13.63
CA TYR A 109 -0.96 13.52 -14.97
C TYR A 109 0.19 12.52 -15.09
N LYS A 110 0.51 11.74 -14.06
CA LYS A 110 1.55 10.71 -14.12
C LYS A 110 1.01 9.34 -13.74
N PHE A 111 0.60 9.17 -12.49
CA PHE A 111 0.16 7.86 -11.98
C PHE A 111 -0.84 7.98 -10.84
N GLU A 112 -1.52 6.87 -10.61
CA GLU A 112 -2.16 6.54 -9.33
C GLU A 112 -1.45 5.33 -8.75
N ALA A 113 -1.40 5.20 -7.43
CA ALA A 113 -0.83 4.06 -6.76
C ALA A 113 -1.69 3.67 -5.57
N TYR A 114 -1.67 2.39 -5.23
CA TYR A 114 -2.30 1.86 -4.03
C TYR A 114 -1.30 0.99 -3.32
N ILE A 115 -1.23 1.19 -2.01
CA ILE A 115 -0.43 0.36 -1.12
C ILE A 115 -1.42 -0.35 -0.20
N GLU A 116 -1.43 -1.67 -0.24
CA GLU A 116 -2.30 -2.54 0.53
C GLU A 116 -1.53 -3.19 1.67
N ASN A 117 -2.13 -3.19 2.86
CA ASN A 117 -1.71 -4.00 3.99
C ASN A 117 -2.63 -5.22 4.08
N GLU A 118 -2.08 -6.39 3.77
CA GLU A 118 -2.81 -7.66 3.69
C GLU A 118 -3.09 -8.31 5.05
N TYR A 119 -2.73 -7.64 6.15
CA TYR A 119 -3.11 -8.10 7.47
C TYR A 119 -4.63 -8.10 7.64
N TRP A 120 -5.13 -8.94 8.54
CA TRP A 120 -6.57 -9.10 8.74
C TRP A 120 -7.24 -7.79 9.20
N GLY A 121 -8.23 -7.34 8.43
CA GLY A 121 -9.09 -6.22 8.80
C GLY A 121 -10.08 -6.60 9.92
N LEU A 122 -10.64 -5.57 10.55
CA LEU A 122 -11.61 -5.72 11.63
C LEU A 122 -13.04 -5.79 11.07
N VAL A 123 -13.65 -6.97 11.17
CA VAL A 123 -15.03 -7.21 10.71
C VAL A 123 -15.93 -7.52 11.91
N TRP A 124 -17.03 -6.79 12.02
CA TRP A 124 -18.03 -7.01 13.07
C TRP A 124 -19.31 -7.55 12.46
N SER A 125 -19.85 -8.62 13.04
CA SER A 125 -21.14 -9.22 12.67
C SER A 125 -21.95 -9.45 13.93
N ASP A 126 -23.21 -9.02 13.93
CA ASP A 126 -24.13 -9.11 15.08
C ASP A 126 -23.50 -8.62 16.41
N GLY A 127 -22.75 -7.52 16.32
CA GLY A 127 -22.08 -6.88 17.45
C GLY A 127 -20.83 -7.60 17.97
N LYS A 128 -20.44 -8.72 17.37
CA LYS A 128 -19.24 -9.50 17.75
C LYS A 128 -18.14 -9.37 16.70
N ILE A 129 -16.89 -9.45 17.15
CA ILE A 129 -15.75 -9.51 16.24
C ILE A 129 -15.78 -10.85 15.52
N VAL A 130 -15.59 -10.82 14.20
CA VAL A 130 -15.48 -12.01 13.37
C VAL A 130 -14.01 -12.38 13.27
N LYS A 131 -13.65 -13.58 13.73
CA LYS A 131 -12.31 -14.12 13.56
C LYS A 131 -12.06 -14.41 12.07
N PRO A 132 -10.95 -13.95 11.49
CA PRO A 132 -10.61 -14.23 10.10
C PRO A 132 -10.36 -15.72 9.88
N VAL A 133 -10.83 -16.23 8.74
CA VAL A 133 -10.63 -17.62 8.30
C VAL A 133 -9.53 -17.76 7.26
N ARG A 134 -9.22 -16.69 6.54
CA ARG A 134 -8.20 -16.66 5.50
C ARG A 134 -6.80 -16.70 6.13
N VAL A 135 -5.94 -17.57 5.62
CA VAL A 135 -4.51 -17.58 5.96
C VAL A 135 -3.85 -16.31 5.42
N LEU A 136 -2.99 -15.67 6.23
CA LEU A 136 -2.22 -14.51 5.77
C LEU A 136 -1.36 -14.90 4.55
N PRO A 137 -1.30 -14.06 3.53
CA PRO A 137 -0.46 -14.34 2.36
C PRO A 137 1.02 -14.29 2.72
N GLU A 138 1.85 -14.88 1.86
CA GLU A 138 3.30 -14.80 1.94
C GLU A 138 3.83 -13.35 1.89
N TYR A 139 3.13 -12.50 1.14
CA TYR A 139 3.43 -11.09 0.99
C TYR A 139 2.37 -10.25 1.70
N MET A 140 2.79 -9.56 2.77
CA MET A 140 1.93 -8.77 3.63
C MET A 140 1.70 -7.33 3.14
N GLY A 141 2.51 -6.87 2.20
CA GLY A 141 2.36 -5.57 1.55
C GLY A 141 2.29 -5.70 0.04
N VAL A 142 1.37 -4.99 -0.61
CA VAL A 142 1.29 -4.91 -2.08
C VAL A 142 1.27 -3.46 -2.52
N ILE A 143 2.26 -3.05 -3.29
CA ILE A 143 2.36 -1.71 -3.87
C ILE A 143 2.08 -1.86 -5.37
N THR A 144 1.04 -1.19 -5.86
CA THR A 144 0.72 -1.17 -7.29
C THR A 144 0.64 0.26 -7.79
N PHE A 145 1.42 0.59 -8.82
CA PHE A 145 1.29 1.81 -9.59
C PHE A 145 0.49 1.55 -10.87
N TRP A 146 -0.33 2.51 -11.28
CA TRP A 146 -1.04 2.52 -12.57
C TRP A 146 -0.59 3.72 -13.39
N PHE A 147 0.09 3.44 -14.52
CA PHE A 147 0.48 4.44 -15.51
C PHE A 147 -0.41 4.33 -16.74
N SER A 148 -1.14 5.41 -17.05
CA SER A 148 -2.11 5.40 -18.16
C SER A 148 -1.44 5.30 -19.53
N LYS A 149 -1.89 4.33 -20.34
CA LYS A 149 -1.48 4.16 -21.75
C LYS A 149 -1.93 5.31 -22.65
N GLN A 150 -2.84 6.17 -22.19
CA GLN A 150 -3.20 7.40 -22.91
C GLN A 150 -2.03 8.40 -23.00
N ARG A 151 -0.97 8.17 -22.24
CA ARG A 151 0.27 8.96 -22.23
C ARG A 151 1.39 8.11 -22.81
N LYS A 152 2.42 8.76 -23.35
CA LYS A 152 3.66 8.06 -23.70
C LYS A 152 4.31 7.53 -22.41
N ILE A 153 4.41 6.21 -22.30
CA ILE A 153 5.01 5.53 -21.15
C ILE A 153 6.51 5.37 -21.41
N ASP A 154 7.32 5.83 -20.47
CA ASP A 154 8.76 5.56 -20.45
C ASP A 154 9.02 4.25 -19.72
N MET A 155 9.13 3.15 -20.48
CA MET A 155 9.39 1.82 -19.92
C MET A 155 10.73 1.73 -19.20
N GLU A 156 11.74 2.50 -19.62
CA GLU A 156 13.04 2.50 -18.96
C GLU A 156 12.96 3.22 -17.60
N PHE A 157 12.13 4.25 -17.48
CA PHE A 157 11.79 4.82 -16.18
C PHE A 157 11.08 3.80 -15.28
N LEU A 158 10.09 3.06 -15.79
CA LEU A 158 9.37 2.07 -15.00
C LEU A 158 10.26 0.94 -14.50
N LYS A 159 11.17 0.43 -15.34
CA LYS A 159 12.15 -0.61 -14.95
C LYS A 159 13.09 -0.10 -13.85
N ARG A 160 13.59 1.14 -13.98
CA ARG A 160 14.44 1.76 -12.94
C ARG A 160 13.68 1.97 -11.63
N LEU A 161 12.45 2.49 -11.71
CA LEU A 161 11.57 2.65 -10.55
C LEU A 161 11.37 1.31 -9.84
N LEU A 162 11.02 0.26 -10.60
CA LEU A 162 10.80 -1.07 -10.05
C LEU A 162 12.06 -1.60 -9.34
N LYS A 163 13.21 -1.54 -10.02
CA LYS A 163 14.49 -1.99 -9.48
C LYS A 163 14.87 -1.25 -8.20
N ASP A 164 14.90 0.08 -8.27
CA ASP A 164 15.33 0.93 -7.15
C ASP A 164 14.41 0.76 -5.93
N PHE A 165 13.10 0.60 -6.15
CA PHE A 165 12.14 0.40 -5.06
C PHE A 165 12.26 -1.02 -4.46
N CYS A 166 12.49 -2.04 -5.30
CA CYS A 166 12.72 -3.40 -4.80
C CYS A 166 14.02 -3.49 -3.97
N GLU A 167 15.10 -2.87 -4.45
CA GLU A 167 16.38 -2.79 -3.71
C GLU A 167 16.21 -2.00 -2.41
N TYR A 168 15.52 -0.85 -2.45
CA TYR A 168 15.27 -0.03 -1.27
C TYR A 168 14.50 -0.77 -0.17
N LEU A 169 13.50 -1.57 -0.54
CA LEU A 169 12.70 -2.35 0.41
C LEU A 169 13.31 -3.72 0.75
N ASN A 170 14.35 -4.14 0.03
CA ASN A 170 14.93 -5.49 0.10
C ASN A 170 13.90 -6.60 -0.12
N THR A 171 13.13 -6.49 -1.21
CA THR A 171 12.12 -7.50 -1.59
C THR A 171 12.56 -8.36 -2.77
N ASP A 172 11.88 -9.49 -2.96
CA ASP A 172 12.07 -10.48 -4.01
C ASP A 172 10.90 -10.57 -5.01
N TYR A 173 9.98 -9.60 -4.97
CA TYR A 173 8.85 -9.52 -5.90
C TYR A 173 8.74 -8.14 -6.55
N GLY A 174 8.95 -8.11 -7.87
CA GLY A 174 8.76 -6.91 -8.67
C GLY A 174 8.45 -7.23 -10.13
N VAL A 175 7.31 -6.76 -10.64
CA VAL A 175 6.88 -6.95 -12.03
C VAL A 175 6.32 -5.68 -12.65
N ILE A 176 6.44 -5.59 -13.98
CA ILE A 176 5.67 -4.68 -14.83
C ILE A 176 4.73 -5.52 -15.68
N PHE A 177 3.45 -5.19 -15.70
CA PHE A 177 2.47 -5.93 -16.48
C PHE A 177 1.44 -5.01 -17.12
N ASP A 178 0.83 -5.48 -18.19
CA ASP A 178 -0.30 -4.81 -18.83
C ASP A 178 -1.59 -5.13 -18.06
N GLN A 179 -2.32 -4.11 -17.60
CA GLN A 179 -3.53 -4.33 -16.81
C GLN A 179 -4.66 -5.01 -17.60
N GLU A 180 -4.69 -4.82 -18.93
CA GLU A 180 -5.77 -5.31 -19.80
C GLU A 180 -5.58 -6.78 -20.14
N THR A 181 -4.35 -7.16 -20.50
CA THR A 181 -4.03 -8.52 -20.95
C THR A 181 -3.48 -9.40 -19.83
N HIS A 182 -3.08 -8.80 -18.71
CA HIS A 182 -2.32 -9.44 -17.63
C HIS A 182 -0.96 -9.99 -18.08
N GLU A 183 -0.48 -9.59 -19.26
CA GLU A 183 0.83 -9.98 -19.75
C GLU A 183 1.94 -9.33 -18.91
N VAL A 184 2.87 -10.15 -18.41
CA VAL A 184 4.07 -9.68 -17.73
C VAL A 184 5.06 -9.17 -18.78
N LEU A 185 5.28 -7.86 -18.79
CA LEU A 185 6.16 -7.18 -19.73
C LEU A 185 7.61 -7.16 -19.24
N PHE A 186 7.81 -7.27 -17.93
CA PHE A 186 9.12 -7.33 -17.29
C PHE A 186 8.98 -7.95 -15.89
N ASP A 187 9.76 -8.97 -15.58
CA ASP A 187 9.91 -9.51 -14.22
C ASP A 187 11.36 -9.28 -13.77
N LEU A 188 11.54 -8.54 -12.68
CA LEU A 188 12.87 -8.20 -12.17
C LEU A 188 13.63 -9.44 -11.67
N PHE A 189 12.91 -10.47 -11.24
CA PHE A 189 13.48 -11.67 -10.61
C PHE A 189 13.39 -12.92 -11.50
N GLU A 190 12.98 -12.76 -12.76
CA GLU A 190 12.89 -13.84 -13.77
C GLU A 190 12.20 -15.11 -13.23
N ARG A 191 11.08 -14.94 -12.52
CA ARG A 191 10.42 -16.08 -11.86
C ARG A 191 9.78 -16.95 -12.92
N LYS A 192 10.07 -18.24 -12.81
CA LYS A 192 9.59 -19.29 -13.71
C LYS A 192 8.17 -19.73 -13.36
#